data_AF-A0A926SL86-F1
#
_entry.id   AF-A0A926SL86-F1
#
_cell.length_a   1.000
_cell.length_b   1.000
_cell.length_c   1.000
_cell.angle_alpha   90.00
_cell.angle_beta   90.00
_cell.angle_gamma   90.00
#
_symmetry.space_group_name_H-M   'P 1'
#
loop_
_entity.id
_entity.type
_entity.pdbx_description
1 polymer ?
#
loop_
_entity_poly.entity_id
_entity_poly.type
_entity_poly.pdbx_seq_one_letter_code
_entity_poly.pdbx_strand_id
1 'polypeptide(L)'
;MAKRFLILMAGAAAAIVAVTGCTQSAPTASAPEQPQTENTATANAPAAESEFRVVENPTLPAPGADPLTMVVSLRPGAPEPIGSEQIRLTYPSQDKAIVTVTQSGLPDDSVRAKRTRYELTPAEDGANGEKLWKITQVTEQNRCQPGRGAEDWTGDLCN
;
A
#
# COMPACT_ATOMS: atom_id res chain seq x y z
N MET A 1 -36.71 4.94 -38.70
CA MET A 1 -36.97 6.20 -39.44
C MET A 1 -37.32 7.31 -38.45
N ALA A 2 -37.09 8.57 -38.84
CA ALA A 2 -37.28 9.85 -38.13
C ALA A 2 -36.12 10.31 -37.23
N LYS A 3 -35.69 11.58 -37.22
CA LYS A 3 -35.56 12.64 -38.24
C LYS A 3 -34.52 13.63 -37.66
N ARG A 4 -33.66 14.18 -38.51
CA ARG A 4 -32.54 15.10 -38.22
C ARG A 4 -32.99 16.35 -37.45
N PHE A 5 -32.10 16.93 -36.63
CA PHE A 5 -31.89 18.38 -36.61
C PHE A 5 -30.42 18.72 -36.26
N LEU A 6 -29.92 19.69 -37.00
CA LEU A 6 -28.53 20.13 -37.13
C LEU A 6 -28.56 21.61 -36.77
N ILE A 7 -27.73 22.08 -35.84
CA ILE A 7 -27.53 23.52 -35.59
C ILE A 7 -26.03 23.78 -35.46
N LEU A 8 -25.50 24.42 -36.51
CA LEU A 8 -24.28 25.24 -36.51
C LEU A 8 -24.58 26.58 -35.82
N MET A 9 -23.64 27.12 -35.04
CA MET A 9 -23.36 28.57 -35.00
C MET A 9 -21.93 28.84 -34.54
N ALA A 10 -21.28 29.76 -35.25
CA ALA A 10 -19.92 30.24 -35.12
C ALA A 10 -19.82 31.46 -34.17
N GLY A 11 -18.60 31.87 -33.81
CA GLY A 11 -18.36 33.20 -33.23
C GLY A 11 -16.93 33.44 -32.78
N ALA A 12 -16.17 34.19 -33.56
CA ALA A 12 -14.79 34.63 -33.32
C ALA A 12 -14.71 35.91 -32.47
N ALA A 13 -13.59 36.13 -31.78
CA ALA A 13 -13.01 37.47 -31.60
C ALA A 13 -11.56 37.40 -31.09
N ALA A 14 -10.64 37.95 -31.88
CA ALA A 14 -9.28 38.29 -31.48
C ALA A 14 -9.24 39.76 -31.01
N ALA A 15 -8.39 40.09 -30.05
CA ALA A 15 -7.94 41.46 -29.83
C ALA A 15 -6.50 41.46 -29.27
N ILE A 16 -5.59 42.04 -30.06
CA ILE A 16 -4.20 42.36 -29.73
C ILE A 16 -4.20 43.81 -29.24
N VAL A 17 -3.57 44.08 -28.09
CA VAL A 17 -3.21 45.44 -27.68
C VAL A 17 -1.74 45.44 -27.29
N ALA A 18 -0.92 46.11 -28.08
CA ALA A 18 0.44 46.48 -27.77
C ALA A 18 0.43 47.87 -27.11
N VAL A 19 1.18 48.05 -26.01
CA VAL A 19 1.54 49.38 -25.51
C VAL A 19 3.04 49.40 -25.25
N THR A 20 3.72 50.27 -26.00
CA THR A 20 5.14 50.61 -25.88
C THR A 20 5.25 51.84 -24.98
N GLY A 21 6.18 51.83 -24.02
CA GLY A 21 6.50 53.01 -23.21
C GLY A 21 7.79 52.79 -22.42
N CYS A 22 8.89 53.34 -22.92
CA CYS A 22 10.20 53.36 -22.27
C CYS A 22 10.23 54.40 -21.14
N THR A 23 10.87 54.10 -20.00
CA THR A 23 11.70 55.08 -19.27
C THR A 23 12.74 54.33 -18.45
N GLN A 24 13.98 54.77 -18.65
CA GLN A 24 15.26 54.25 -18.19
C GLN A 24 15.67 54.93 -16.88
N SER A 25 16.32 54.21 -15.95
CA SER A 25 17.49 54.67 -15.16
C SER A 25 17.99 53.56 -14.21
N ALA A 26 19.26 53.19 -14.39
CA ALA A 26 20.10 52.36 -13.52
C ALA A 26 20.54 53.16 -12.25
N PRO A 27 21.30 52.66 -11.24
CA PRO A 27 22.14 51.45 -11.22
C PRO A 27 22.12 50.64 -9.89
N THR A 28 22.66 49.42 -9.91
CA THR A 28 23.67 48.88 -8.98
C THR A 28 23.92 47.43 -9.37
N ALA A 29 25.18 47.14 -9.69
CA ALA A 29 25.65 45.80 -9.94
C ALA A 29 25.57 44.96 -8.66
N SER A 30 24.76 43.90 -8.71
CA SER A 30 24.98 42.70 -7.93
C SER A 30 24.77 41.53 -8.87
N ALA A 31 25.85 40.81 -9.14
CA ALA A 31 25.84 39.57 -9.88
C ALA A 31 24.81 38.61 -9.28
N PRO A 32 23.99 37.91 -10.09
CA PRO A 32 23.22 36.80 -9.57
C PRO A 32 24.20 35.65 -9.29
N GLU A 33 24.44 35.43 -8.01
CA GLU A 33 24.98 34.19 -7.47
C GLU A 33 24.15 33.03 -8.04
N GLN A 34 24.87 32.06 -8.61
CA GLN A 34 24.33 30.87 -9.22
C GLN A 34 23.34 30.19 -8.26
N PRO A 35 22.19 29.67 -8.72
CA PRO A 35 21.45 28.72 -7.93
C PRO A 35 22.35 27.51 -7.71
N GLN A 36 22.90 27.39 -6.49
CA GLN A 36 23.50 26.17 -6.02
C GLN A 36 22.43 25.10 -6.14
N THR A 37 22.66 24.17 -7.06
CA THR A 37 21.92 22.92 -7.16
C THR A 37 22.37 22.08 -5.96
N GLU A 38 21.84 22.43 -4.78
CA GLU A 38 21.94 21.57 -3.62
C GLU A 38 21.02 20.39 -3.88
N ASN A 39 21.65 19.35 -4.41
CA ASN A 39 21.08 18.04 -4.63
C ASN A 39 20.87 17.38 -3.25
N THR A 40 19.99 17.95 -2.43
CA THR A 40 19.42 17.25 -1.28
C THR A 40 18.33 16.39 -1.87
N ALA A 41 18.78 15.24 -2.39
CA ALA A 41 17.94 14.11 -2.73
C ALA A 41 17.04 13.86 -1.52
N THR A 42 15.81 14.34 -1.64
CA THR A 42 14.70 13.93 -0.79
C THR A 42 14.72 12.41 -0.82
N ALA A 43 14.93 11.82 0.35
CA ALA A 43 14.92 10.39 0.59
C ALA A 43 13.52 9.82 0.26
N ASN A 44 13.26 9.65 -1.03
CA ASN A 44 12.44 8.57 -1.54
C ASN A 44 13.38 7.42 -1.88
N ALA A 45 14.16 6.97 -0.88
CA ALA A 45 14.62 5.61 -0.92
C ALA A 45 13.37 4.76 -0.71
N PRO A 46 13.04 3.79 -1.60
CA PRO A 46 12.10 2.77 -1.22
C PRO A 46 12.63 2.16 0.08
N ALA A 47 11.82 2.17 1.14
CA ALA A 47 12.08 1.33 2.30
C ALA A 47 12.44 -0.03 1.74
N ALA A 48 13.64 -0.52 2.04
CA ALA A 48 14.14 -1.78 1.50
C ALA A 48 12.98 -2.79 1.58
N GLU A 49 12.52 -3.28 0.43
CA GLU A 49 11.48 -4.29 0.34
C GLU A 49 12.07 -5.56 0.96
N SER A 50 12.08 -5.62 2.28
CA SER A 50 12.36 -6.85 2.97
C SER A 50 11.23 -7.81 2.60
N GLU A 51 11.58 -8.89 1.94
CA GLU A 51 10.63 -9.90 1.55
C GLU A 51 9.90 -10.42 2.80
N PHE A 52 8.62 -10.77 2.66
CA PHE A 52 7.94 -11.46 3.76
C PHE A 52 8.58 -12.83 3.96
N ARG A 53 8.82 -13.22 5.22
CA ARG A 53 9.26 -14.58 5.54
C ARG A 53 8.11 -15.56 5.37
N VAL A 54 8.36 -16.68 4.69
CA VAL A 54 7.37 -17.76 4.58
C VAL A 54 7.20 -18.44 5.94
N VAL A 55 5.94 -18.64 6.35
CA VAL A 55 5.62 -19.48 7.51
C VAL A 55 5.59 -20.92 7.03
N GLU A 56 6.53 -21.72 7.53
CA GLU A 56 6.66 -23.12 7.15
C GLU A 56 5.59 -23.98 7.82
N ASN A 57 4.98 -24.88 7.05
CA ASN A 57 4.01 -25.88 7.51
C ASN A 57 2.88 -25.34 8.44
N PRO A 58 2.16 -24.26 8.06
CA PRO A 58 1.08 -23.76 8.88
C PRO A 58 -0.09 -24.75 8.90
N THR A 59 -0.74 -24.90 10.06
CA THR A 59 -2.06 -25.57 10.12
C THR A 59 -3.09 -24.66 9.47
N LEU A 60 -3.71 -25.11 8.38
CA LEU A 60 -4.69 -24.34 7.61
C LEU A 60 -6.10 -24.94 7.76
N PRO A 61 -7.16 -24.13 7.74
CA PRO A 61 -8.53 -24.63 7.75
C PRO A 61 -8.84 -25.29 6.40
N ALA A 62 -9.92 -26.07 6.37
CA ALA A 62 -10.51 -26.50 5.12
C ALA A 62 -10.94 -25.28 4.26
N PRO A 63 -11.08 -25.44 2.93
CA PRO A 63 -11.60 -24.39 2.08
C PRO A 63 -12.95 -23.84 2.56
N GLY A 64 -13.16 -22.53 2.42
CA GLY A 64 -14.34 -21.84 2.94
C GLY A 64 -14.84 -20.75 2.00
N ALA A 65 -16.10 -20.33 2.17
CA ALA A 65 -16.73 -19.36 1.27
C ALA A 65 -16.19 -17.93 1.44
N ASP A 66 -15.77 -17.54 2.65
CA ASP A 66 -15.31 -16.19 2.97
C ASP A 66 -13.84 -16.16 3.45
N PRO A 67 -12.93 -15.53 2.69
CA PRO A 67 -11.52 -15.38 3.07
C PRO A 67 -11.29 -14.76 4.46
N LEU A 68 -12.11 -13.77 4.84
CA LEU A 68 -11.92 -13.08 6.11
C LEU A 68 -12.23 -14.00 7.29
N THR A 69 -13.37 -14.70 7.24
CA THR A 69 -13.79 -15.67 8.25
C THR A 69 -12.76 -16.79 8.42
N MET A 70 -12.19 -17.30 7.31
CA MET A 70 -11.13 -18.31 7.35
C MET A 70 -9.87 -17.83 8.09
N VAL A 71 -9.48 -16.58 7.91
CA VAL A 71 -8.27 -16.03 8.56
C VAL A 71 -8.53 -15.68 10.02
N VAL A 72 -9.72 -15.16 10.35
CA VAL A 72 -10.09 -14.87 11.73
C VAL A 72 -10.12 -16.14 12.59
N SER A 73 -10.52 -17.29 12.04
CA SER A 73 -10.53 -18.56 12.77
C SER A 73 -9.14 -19.16 13.01
N LEU A 74 -8.17 -18.83 12.17
CA LEU A 74 -6.77 -19.25 12.31
C LEU A 74 -6.01 -18.49 13.40
N ARG A 75 -6.48 -17.29 13.74
CA ARG A 75 -5.77 -16.43 14.67
C ARG A 75 -5.77 -17.07 16.07
N PRO A 76 -4.60 -17.27 16.69
CA PRO A 76 -4.56 -17.60 18.11
C PRO A 76 -5.22 -16.45 18.88
N GLY A 77 -6.24 -16.76 19.68
CA GLY A 77 -6.83 -15.75 20.58
C GLY A 77 -5.71 -15.08 21.39
N ALA A 78 -5.69 -13.75 21.43
CA ALA A 78 -4.62 -13.03 22.12
C ALA A 78 -4.68 -13.35 23.63
N PRO A 79 -3.68 -14.05 24.21
CA PRO A 79 -3.70 -14.41 25.63
C PRO A 79 -3.49 -13.19 26.52
N GLU A 80 -2.89 -12.14 25.97
CA GLU A 80 -2.59 -10.86 26.59
C GLU A 80 -3.10 -9.71 25.72
N PRO A 81 -3.38 -8.53 26.30
CA PRO A 81 -3.90 -7.40 25.53
C PRO A 81 -2.87 -6.95 24.50
N ILE A 82 -3.22 -7.14 23.22
CA ILE A 82 -2.54 -6.44 22.12
C ILE A 82 -2.99 -4.97 22.12
N GLY A 83 -2.06 -4.05 21.87
CA GLY A 83 -2.38 -2.64 21.81
C GLY A 83 -3.36 -2.30 20.70
N SER A 84 -3.16 -2.86 19.50
CA SER A 84 -4.09 -2.71 18.38
C SER A 84 -3.98 -3.86 17.38
N GLU A 85 -5.08 -4.08 16.67
CA GLU A 85 -5.15 -5.01 15.55
C GLU A 85 -5.91 -4.39 14.38
N GLN A 86 -5.38 -4.59 13.18
CA GLN A 86 -6.02 -4.21 11.93
C GLN A 86 -6.03 -5.41 10.99
N ILE A 87 -7.21 -5.75 10.48
CA ILE A 87 -7.38 -6.77 9.45
C ILE A 87 -7.85 -6.10 8.16
N ARG A 88 -7.17 -6.38 7.06
CA ARG A 88 -7.49 -5.85 5.73
C ARG A 88 -7.61 -6.98 4.74
N LEU A 89 -8.77 -7.10 4.11
CA LEU A 89 -9.01 -7.96 2.96
C LEU A 89 -8.90 -7.16 1.67
N THR A 90 -8.20 -7.71 0.68
CA THR A 90 -8.10 -7.15 -0.68
C THR A 90 -8.26 -8.26 -1.71
N TYR A 91 -8.80 -7.91 -2.88
CA TYR A 91 -8.93 -8.80 -4.02
C TYR A 91 -8.16 -8.22 -5.21
N PRO A 92 -6.85 -8.53 -5.36
CA PRO A 92 -6.06 -8.04 -6.48
C PRO A 92 -6.56 -8.53 -7.84
N SER A 93 -7.24 -9.67 -7.87
CA SER A 93 -7.91 -10.23 -9.04
C SER A 93 -9.10 -11.10 -8.60
N GLN A 94 -9.91 -11.58 -9.55
CA GLN A 94 -11.05 -12.45 -9.24
C GLN A 94 -10.63 -13.78 -8.59
N ASP A 95 -9.41 -14.26 -8.87
CA ASP A 95 -8.89 -15.54 -8.38
C ASP A 95 -7.77 -15.37 -7.36
N LYS A 96 -7.69 -14.19 -6.74
CA LYS A 96 -6.75 -13.92 -5.67
C LYS A 96 -7.39 -13.06 -4.59
N ALA A 97 -7.34 -13.56 -3.36
CA ALA A 97 -7.61 -12.79 -2.16
C ALA A 97 -6.33 -12.67 -1.33
N ILE A 98 -6.15 -11.52 -0.69
CA ILE A 98 -5.09 -11.30 0.28
C ILE A 98 -5.71 -10.73 1.54
N VAL A 99 -5.56 -11.46 2.65
CA VAL A 99 -5.88 -10.96 3.99
C VAL A 99 -4.59 -10.60 4.69
N THR A 100 -4.47 -9.37 5.17
CA THR A 100 -3.35 -8.90 5.98
C THR A 100 -3.82 -8.58 7.38
N VAL A 101 -3.21 -9.21 8.37
CA VAL A 101 -3.41 -8.94 9.80
C VAL A 101 -2.19 -8.19 10.30
N THR A 102 -2.38 -6.98 10.83
CA THR A 102 -1.32 -6.19 11.45
C THR A 102 -1.63 -6.02 12.93
N GLN A 103 -0.70 -6.41 13.79
CA GLN A 103 -0.79 -6.32 15.24
C GLN A 103 0.33 -5.41 15.75
N SER A 104 0.04 -4.59 16.74
CA SER A 104 1.01 -3.67 17.35
C SER A 104 0.78 -3.55 18.85
N GLY A 105 1.83 -3.19 19.59
CA GLY A 105 1.79 -3.25 21.05
C GLY A 105 1.67 -4.71 21.51
N LEU A 106 2.50 -5.58 20.92
CA LEU A 106 2.63 -6.96 21.35
C LEU A 106 3.33 -7.00 22.72
N PRO A 107 3.04 -8.00 23.56
CA PRO A 107 3.68 -8.14 24.87
C PRO A 107 5.17 -8.55 24.78
N ASP A 108 5.61 -8.99 23.61
CA ASP A 108 6.99 -9.35 23.31
C ASP A 108 7.93 -8.13 23.41
N ASP A 109 9.03 -8.28 24.14
CA ASP A 109 10.01 -7.22 24.40
C ASP A 109 10.99 -6.99 23.24
N SER A 110 10.91 -7.81 22.20
CA SER A 110 11.74 -7.79 21.01
C SER A 110 10.94 -7.37 19.77
N VAL A 111 9.67 -7.77 19.68
CA VAL A 111 8.76 -7.47 18.55
C VAL A 111 7.81 -6.33 18.89
N ARG A 112 7.97 -5.19 18.21
CA ARG A 112 7.07 -4.02 18.35
C ARG A 112 5.74 -4.22 17.62
N ALA A 113 5.78 -4.79 16.42
CA ALA A 113 4.63 -5.04 15.60
C ALA A 113 4.85 -6.26 14.69
N LYS A 114 3.77 -6.96 14.37
CA LYS A 114 3.77 -8.11 13.48
C LYS A 114 2.75 -7.92 12.38
N ARG A 115 3.10 -8.33 11.17
CA ARG A 115 2.20 -8.35 10.02
C ARG A 115 2.20 -9.75 9.43
N THR A 116 1.04 -10.38 9.40
CA THR A 116 0.84 -11.69 8.76
C THR A 116 -0.01 -11.50 7.51
N ARG A 117 0.45 -12.03 6.39
CA ARG A 117 -0.23 -12.00 5.10
C ARG A 117 -0.63 -13.41 4.70
N TYR A 118 -1.91 -13.60 4.45
CA TYR A 118 -2.52 -14.84 3.95
C TYR A 118 -2.89 -14.63 2.50
N GLU A 119 -2.33 -15.44 1.61
CA GLU A 119 -2.74 -15.49 0.21
C GLU A 119 -3.74 -16.61 0.00
N LEU A 120 -4.80 -16.31 -0.73
CA LEU A 120 -5.89 -17.23 -1.02
C LEU A 120 -6.17 -17.30 -2.51
N THR A 121 -6.48 -18.51 -2.97
CA THR A 121 -6.95 -18.78 -4.34
C THR A 121 -8.28 -19.55 -4.27
N PRO A 122 -9.04 -19.61 -5.37
CA PRO A 122 -10.19 -20.50 -5.45
C PRO A 122 -9.77 -21.95 -5.19
N ALA A 123 -10.62 -22.70 -4.49
CA ALA A 123 -10.52 -24.14 -4.38
C ALA A 123 -11.23 -24.79 -5.58
N GLU A 124 -10.73 -25.95 -6.01
CA GLU A 124 -11.25 -26.67 -7.18
C GLU A 124 -12.59 -27.36 -6.86
N ASP A 125 -12.80 -27.73 -5.59
CA ASP A 125 -13.91 -28.58 -5.12
C ASP A 125 -15.04 -27.81 -4.43
N GLY A 126 -15.45 -26.68 -5.01
CA GLY A 126 -16.64 -25.96 -4.57
C GLY A 126 -17.90 -26.82 -4.71
N ALA A 127 -18.43 -27.34 -3.60
CA ALA A 127 -19.69 -28.10 -3.63
C ALA A 127 -20.82 -27.22 -4.18
N ASN A 128 -21.69 -27.80 -5.01
CA ASN A 128 -22.89 -27.15 -5.56
C ASN A 128 -22.64 -25.88 -6.39
N GLY A 129 -21.43 -25.70 -6.94
CA GLY A 129 -21.08 -24.53 -7.75
C GLY A 129 -20.73 -23.28 -6.93
N GLU A 130 -20.56 -23.42 -5.62
CA GLU A 130 -20.10 -22.32 -4.77
C GLU A 130 -18.59 -22.10 -4.89
N LYS A 131 -18.16 -20.85 -5.06
CA LYS A 131 -16.74 -20.51 -5.06
C LYS A 131 -16.20 -20.56 -3.63
N LEU A 132 -15.41 -21.59 -3.33
CA LEU A 132 -14.66 -21.70 -2.09
C LEU A 132 -13.24 -21.15 -2.27
N TRP A 133 -12.65 -20.67 -1.20
CA TRP A 133 -11.28 -20.19 -1.13
C TRP A 133 -10.43 -21.15 -0.32
N LYS A 134 -9.18 -21.33 -0.72
CA LYS A 134 -8.14 -22.05 0.04
C LYS A 134 -6.97 -21.10 0.30
N ILE A 135 -6.40 -21.17 1.50
CA ILE A 135 -5.15 -20.47 1.80
C ILE A 135 -4.02 -21.25 1.13
N THR A 136 -3.20 -20.56 0.34
CA THR A 136 -2.07 -21.17 -0.38
C THR A 136 -0.73 -20.77 0.19
N GLN A 137 -0.65 -19.63 0.87
CA GLN A 137 0.59 -19.14 1.45
C GLN A 137 0.32 -18.28 2.68
N VAL A 138 1.16 -18.45 3.70
CA VAL A 138 1.19 -17.59 4.88
C VAL A 138 2.59 -17.02 4.99
N THR A 139 2.68 -15.70 5.13
CA THR A 139 3.96 -15.00 5.24
C THR A 139 3.92 -13.94 6.33
N GLU A 140 5.07 -13.59 6.88
CA GLU A 140 5.20 -12.70 8.03
C GLU A 140 6.27 -11.63 7.85
N GLN A 141 6.00 -10.47 8.44
CA GLN A 141 6.97 -9.42 8.69
C GLN A 141 6.88 -8.96 10.14
N ASN A 142 8.00 -8.51 10.67
CA ASN A 142 8.14 -7.93 12.00
C ASN A 142 8.64 -6.50 11.90
N ARG A 143 8.30 -5.68 12.89
CA ARG A 143 9.06 -4.48 13.26
C ARG A 143 9.60 -4.73 14.65
N CYS A 144 10.90 -4.63 14.81
CA CYS A 144 11.54 -4.86 16.10
C CYS A 144 11.44 -3.63 16.99
N GLN A 145 11.61 -3.86 18.29
CA GLN A 145 11.84 -2.80 19.26
C GLN A 145 13.20 -2.13 18.97
N PRO A 146 13.41 -0.87 19.41
CA PRO A 146 14.68 -0.18 19.22
C PRO A 146 15.87 -1.00 19.76
N GLY A 147 16.89 -1.18 18.91
CA GLY A 147 18.08 -1.98 19.26
C GLY A 147 17.89 -3.50 19.23
N ARG A 148 16.75 -4.01 18.74
CA ARG A 148 16.43 -5.46 18.66
C ARG A 148 16.35 -6.01 17.23
N GLY A 149 16.96 -5.33 16.26
CA GLY A 149 16.91 -5.69 14.84
C GLY A 149 16.36 -4.56 13.99
N ALA A 150 15.68 -4.89 12.88
CA ALA A 150 15.13 -3.88 11.98
C ALA A 150 13.88 -3.21 12.58
N GLU A 151 13.89 -1.89 12.67
CA GLU A 151 12.76 -1.10 13.21
C GLU A 151 11.67 -0.84 12.16
N ASP A 152 12.01 -0.98 10.89
CA ASP A 152 11.08 -1.06 9.75
C ASP A 152 10.61 -2.50 9.53
N TRP A 153 9.61 -2.67 8.66
CA TRP A 153 9.11 -4.01 8.34
C TRP A 153 10.25 -4.84 7.77
N THR A 154 10.45 -6.03 8.33
CA THR A 154 11.41 -7.03 7.85
C THR A 154 10.81 -8.45 7.89
N GLY A 155 11.22 -9.32 6.96
CA GLY A 155 11.04 -10.76 7.08
C GLY A 155 11.96 -11.40 8.13
N ASP A 156 12.96 -10.68 8.61
CA ASP A 156 13.87 -11.18 9.64
C ASP A 156 13.19 -11.32 11.00
N LEU A 157 13.80 -12.15 11.86
CA LEU A 157 13.41 -12.24 13.26
C LEU A 157 14.04 -11.08 14.05
N CYS A 158 13.36 -10.66 15.12
CA CYS A 158 13.95 -9.77 16.10
C CYS A 158 14.92 -10.54 17.00
N ASN A 159 15.91 -9.84 17.54
CA ASN A 159 16.95 -10.38 18.42
C ASN A 159 16.61 -10.20 19.90
#